data_AF-A0A3R9T9R6-F1
#
_entry.id   AF-A0A3R9T9R6-F1
#
_cell.length_a   1.000
_cell.length_b   1.000
_cell.length_c   1.000
_cell.angle_alpha   90.00
_cell.angle_beta   90.00
_cell.angle_gamma   90.00
#
_symmetry.space_group_name_H-M   'P 1'
#
loop_
_entity.id
_entity.type
_entity.pdbx_description
1 polymer ?
#
loop_
_entity_poly.entity_id
_entity_poly.type
_entity_poly.pdbx_seq_one_letter_code
_entity_poly.pdbx_strand_id
1 'polypeptide(L)'
;LSLAGIPLTAGFIGKFLVVMAAVTTQHWFLAAMIIVGSGIGLYYYLRVMVVMYMTPPETPRIDADAHWGQKVGGLMVLAAAALVIILGVYPDPMINLALKAEILSPLHFMLSQQQ
;
A
#
# COMPACT_ATOMS: atom_id res chain seq x y z
N LEU A 1 -3.77 -7.57 -0.21
CA LEU A 1 -4.35 -7.01 1.04
C LEU A 1 -3.88 -5.58 1.31
N SER A 2 -2.58 -5.27 1.21
CA SER A 2 -2.09 -3.90 1.41
C SER A 2 -2.77 -2.86 0.52
N LEU A 3 -2.91 -3.15 -0.78
CA LEU A 3 -3.63 -2.30 -1.73
C LEU A 3 -5.13 -2.12 -1.39
N ALA A 4 -5.75 -3.13 -0.77
CA ALA A 4 -7.11 -3.04 -0.27
C ALA A 4 -7.21 -2.10 0.95
N GLY A 5 -6.13 -1.94 1.72
CA GLY A 5 -6.09 -1.18 2.95
C GLY A 5 -6.49 -2.00 4.17
N ILE A 6 -6.04 -3.26 4.24
CA ILE A 6 -6.19 -4.07 5.46
C ILE A 6 -5.26 -3.52 6.56
N PRO A 7 -5.70 -3.44 7.84
CA PRO A 7 -4.85 -3.00 8.94
C PRO A 7 -3.50 -3.73 8.99
N LEU A 8 -2.48 -3.09 9.59
CA LEU A 8 -1.09 -3.56 9.67
C LEU A 8 -0.31 -3.56 8.35
N THR A 9 -0.85 -2.95 7.29
CA THR A 9 -0.15 -2.82 6.01
C THR A 9 0.14 -1.36 5.67
N ALA A 10 1.24 -1.11 4.96
CA ALA A 10 1.61 0.23 4.51
C ALA A 10 0.48 0.94 3.74
N GLY A 11 -0.28 0.20 2.92
CA GLY A 11 -1.41 0.76 2.16
C GLY A 11 -2.57 1.22 3.03
N PHE A 12 -2.77 0.62 4.22
CA PHE A 12 -3.74 1.13 5.19
C PHE A 12 -3.28 2.46 5.79
N ILE A 13 -2.02 2.56 6.21
CA ILE A 13 -1.47 3.81 6.76
C ILE A 13 -1.63 4.97 5.78
N GLY A 14 -1.27 4.75 4.51
CA GLY A 14 -1.43 5.78 3.47
C GLY A 14 -2.86 6.27 3.34
N LYS A 15 -3.84 5.37 3.22
CA LYS A 15 -5.26 5.75 3.12
C LYS A 15 -5.77 6.42 4.39
N PHE A 16 -5.38 5.91 5.56
CA PHE A 16 -5.78 6.44 6.85
C PHE A 16 -5.32 7.89 7.02
N LEU A 17 -4.07 8.20 6.67
CA LEU A 17 -3.55 9.57 6.70
C LEU A 17 -4.33 10.52 5.76
N VAL A 18 -4.69 10.06 4.55
CA VAL A 18 -5.49 10.87 3.62
C VAL A 18 -6.91 11.09 4.15
N VAL A 19 -7.53 10.07 4.74
CA VAL A 19 -8.85 10.22 5.39
C VAL A 19 -8.77 11.16 6.59
N MET A 20 -7.74 11.05 7.43
CA MET A 20 -7.52 11.97 8.54
C MET A 20 -7.38 13.40 8.05
N ALA A 21 -6.57 13.65 7.02
CA ALA A 21 -6.42 14.97 6.42
C ALA A 21 -7.79 15.52 5.97
N ALA A 22 -8.55 14.74 5.19
CA ALA A 22 -9.87 15.14 4.71
C ALA A 22 -10.86 15.43 5.86
N VAL A 23 -10.86 14.63 6.94
CA VAL A 23 -11.74 14.84 8.09
C VAL A 23 -11.33 16.10 8.87
N THR A 24 -10.03 16.31 9.10
CA THR A 24 -9.52 17.49 9.81
C THR A 24 -9.81 18.80 9.08
N THR A 25 -9.89 18.77 7.75
CA THR A 25 -10.26 19.92 6.91
C THR A 25 -11.77 19.94 6.57
N GLN A 26 -12.58 19.12 7.24
CA GLN A 26 -14.04 19.02 7.05
C GLN A 26 -14.49 18.68 5.61
N HIS A 27 -13.66 18.02 4.81
CA HIS A 27 -13.97 17.54 3.46
C HIS A 27 -14.62 16.15 3.48
N TRP A 28 -15.82 16.09 4.06
CA TRP A 28 -16.56 14.83 4.26
C TRP A 28 -16.85 14.05 2.97
N PHE A 29 -17.11 14.75 1.86
CA PHE A 29 -17.36 14.10 0.57
C PHE A 29 -16.13 13.32 0.06
N LEU A 30 -14.93 13.90 0.19
CA LEU A 30 -13.68 13.23 -0.20
C LEU A 30 -13.40 12.04 0.71
N ALA A 31 -13.58 12.19 2.02
CA ALA A 31 -13.44 11.10 2.98
C ALA A 31 -14.38 9.93 2.62
N ALA A 32 -15.65 10.22 2.30
CA ALA A 32 -16.61 9.22 1.88
C ALA A 32 -16.19 8.49 0.59
N MET A 33 -15.72 9.21 -0.44
CA MET A 33 -15.23 8.58 -1.67
C MET A 33 -14.04 7.64 -1.43
N ILE A 34 -13.11 8.01 -0.54
CA ILE A 34 -11.96 7.16 -0.19
C ILE A 34 -12.42 5.88 0.51
N ILE A 35 -13.38 5.99 1.43
CA ILE A 35 -13.93 4.84 2.16
C ILE A 35 -14.68 3.90 1.21
N VAL A 36 -15.57 4.44 0.37
CA VAL A 36 -16.33 3.65 -0.61
C VAL A 36 -15.39 2.98 -1.62
N GLY A 37 -14.45 3.72 -2.19
CA GLY A 37 -13.45 3.16 -3.12
C GLY A 37 -12.60 2.06 -2.47
N SER A 38 -12.28 2.20 -1.19
CA SER A 38 -11.58 1.16 -0.43
C SER A 38 -12.43 -0.08 -0.21
N GLY A 39 -13.73 0.06 0.07
CA GLY A 39 -14.67 -1.05 0.16
C GLY A 39 -14.80 -1.81 -1.17
N ILE A 40 -14.93 -1.09 -2.29
CA ILE A 40 -14.95 -1.68 -3.63
C ILE A 40 -13.65 -2.45 -3.90
N GLY A 41 -12.50 -1.82 -3.62
CA GLY A 41 -11.20 -2.47 -3.77
C GLY A 41 -11.10 -3.74 -2.93
N LEU A 42 -11.52 -3.69 -1.66
CA LEU A 42 -11.51 -4.84 -0.76
C LEU A 42 -12.31 -6.01 -1.33
N TYR A 43 -13.50 -5.76 -1.86
CA TYR A 43 -14.30 -6.80 -2.52
C TYR A 43 -13.52 -7.48 -3.65
N TYR A 44 -12.92 -6.72 -4.56
CA TYR A 44 -12.14 -7.28 -5.66
C TYR A 44 -10.92 -8.07 -5.19
N TYR A 45 -10.16 -7.54 -4.22
CA TYR A 45 -8.98 -8.24 -3.70
C TYR A 45 -9.35 -9.54 -2.98
N LEU A 46 -10.40 -9.53 -2.15
CA LEU A 46 -10.85 -10.74 -1.47
C LEU A 46 -11.39 -11.77 -2.47
N ARG A 47 -12.14 -11.35 -3.48
CA ARG A 47 -12.62 -12.26 -4.53
C ARG A 47 -11.46 -12.97 -5.23
N VAL A 48 -10.39 -12.26 -5.56
CA VAL A 48 -9.18 -12.87 -6.16
C VAL A 48 -8.54 -13.88 -5.21
N MET A 49 -8.42 -13.55 -3.91
CA MET A 49 -7.86 -14.50 -2.94
C MET A 49 -8.71 -15.76 -2.79
N VAL A 50 -10.04 -15.62 -2.74
CA VAL A 50 -10.95 -16.77 -2.66
C VAL A 50 -10.79 -17.67 -3.89
N VAL A 51 -10.77 -17.10 -5.09
CA VAL A 51 -10.57 -17.88 -6.32
C VAL A 51 -9.19 -18.58 -6.34
N MET A 52 -8.15 -17.91 -5.85
CA MET A 52 -6.80 -18.47 -5.82
C MET A 52 -6.66 -19.64 -4.83
N TYR A 53 -7.22 -19.52 -3.63
CA TYR A 53 -6.98 -20.46 -2.53
C TYR A 53 -8.11 -21.47 -2.27
N MET A 54 -9.36 -21.12 -2.58
CA MET A 54 -10.54 -21.93 -2.22
C MET A 54 -11.21 -22.60 -3.43
N THR A 55 -10.89 -22.21 -4.65
CA THR A 55 -11.44 -22.85 -5.86
C THR A 55 -10.51 -23.97 -6.34
N PRO A 56 -10.99 -25.23 -6.38
CA PRO A 56 -10.22 -26.33 -6.95
C PRO A 56 -9.94 -26.06 -8.44
N PRO A 57 -8.71 -26.30 -8.92
CA PRO A 57 -8.39 -26.07 -10.32
C PRO A 57 -8.98 -27.18 -11.19
N GLU A 58 -9.54 -26.83 -12.35
CA GLU A 58 -10.05 -27.80 -13.32
C GLU A 58 -8.93 -28.53 -14.08
N THR A 59 -7.73 -27.95 -14.09
CA THR A 59 -6.52 -28.51 -14.71
C THR A 59 -5.37 -28.57 -13.69
N PRO A 60 -4.38 -29.47 -13.86
CA PRO A 60 -3.22 -29.51 -12.97
C PRO A 60 -2.53 -28.15 -12.90
N ARG A 61 -2.31 -27.64 -11.68
CA ARG A 61 -1.64 -26.35 -11.48
C ARG A 61 -0.19 -26.46 -11.92
N ILE A 62 0.27 -25.48 -12.68
CA ILE A 62 1.71 -25.25 -12.85
C ILE A 62 2.16 -24.54 -11.59
N ASP A 63 2.62 -25.32 -10.63
CA ASP A 63 3.14 -24.80 -9.37
C ASP A 63 4.55 -24.21 -9.57
N ALA A 64 4.89 -23.25 -8.71
CA ALA A 64 6.24 -22.71 -8.69
C ALA A 64 7.24 -23.80 -8.26
N ASP A 65 8.45 -23.76 -8.82
CA ASP A 65 9.53 -24.67 -8.42
C ASP A 65 9.71 -24.68 -6.89
N ALA A 66 10.06 -25.83 -6.30
CA ALA A 66 10.21 -25.99 -4.85
C ALA A 66 11.12 -24.93 -4.19
N HIS A 67 12.08 -24.39 -4.93
CA HIS A 67 13.04 -23.39 -4.47
C HIS A 67 12.74 -21.96 -4.96
N TRP A 68 11.51 -21.67 -5.42
CA TRP A 68 11.15 -20.37 -6.00
C TRP A 68 11.46 -19.18 -5.07
N GLY A 69 11.30 -19.37 -3.76
CA GLY A 69 11.59 -18.36 -2.73
C GLY A 69 13.08 -18.00 -2.60
N GLN A 70 13.97 -18.89 -3.04
CA GLN A 70 15.42 -18.66 -3.06
C GLN A 70 15.90 -18.02 -4.36
N LYS A 71 15.07 -18.08 -5.42
CA LYS A 71 15.33 -17.35 -6.66
C LYS A 71 15.16 -15.86 -6.41
N VAL A 72 15.87 -15.03 -7.18
CA VAL A 72 15.84 -13.56 -7.07
C VAL A 72 14.40 -13.02 -7.04
N GLY A 73 13.53 -13.52 -7.92
CA GLY A 73 12.12 -13.13 -7.94
C GLY A 73 11.38 -13.43 -6.63
N GLY A 74 11.57 -14.61 -6.05
CA GLY A 74 10.94 -14.99 -4.79
C GLY A 74 11.45 -14.17 -3.61
N LEU A 75 12.77 -13.96 -3.53
CA LEU A 75 13.37 -13.13 -2.49
C LEU A 75 12.86 -11.68 -2.55
N MET A 76 12.73 -11.11 -3.75
CA MET A 76 12.18 -9.76 -3.93
C MET A 76 10.72 -9.66 -3.48
N VAL A 77 9.89 -10.65 -3.81
CA VAL A 77 8.48 -10.67 -3.37
C VAL A 77 8.38 -10.76 -1.84
N LEU A 78 9.17 -11.63 -1.22
CA LEU A 78 9.21 -11.78 0.24
C LEU A 78 9.72 -10.51 0.93
N ALA A 79 10.78 -9.89 0.40
CA ALA A 79 11.31 -8.64 0.91
C ALA A 79 10.29 -7.50 0.81
N ALA A 80 9.60 -7.37 -0.32
CA ALA A 80 8.54 -6.39 -0.49
C ALA A 80 7.36 -6.63 0.45
N ALA A 81 6.95 -7.90 0.63
CA ALA A 81 5.88 -8.26 1.57
C ALA A 81 6.28 -7.92 3.02
N ALA A 82 7.51 -8.23 3.42
CA ALA A 82 8.03 -7.88 4.74
C ALA A 82 8.07 -6.36 4.94
N LEU A 83 8.57 -5.61 3.95
CA LEU A 83 8.61 -4.15 3.99
C LEU A 83 7.20 -3.55 4.18
N VAL A 84 6.21 -4.05 3.45
CA VAL A 84 4.81 -3.60 3.56
C VAL A 84 4.24 -3.80 4.96
N ILE A 85 4.60 -4.90 5.63
CA ILE A 85 4.16 -5.18 7.01
C ILE A 85 4.93 -4.30 8.00
N ILE A 86 6.26 -4.21 7.87
CA ILE A 86 7.11 -3.39 8.74
C ILE A 86 6.65 -1.93 8.71
N LEU A 87 6.45 -1.36 7.52
CA LEU A 87 5.96 0.00 7.37
C LEU A 87 4.50 0.17 7.84
N GLY A 88 3.70 -0.90 7.80
CA GLY A 88 2.34 -0.89 8.32
C GLY A 88 2.27 -0.86 9.85
N VAL A 89 3.21 -1.52 10.53
CA VAL A 89 3.30 -1.58 11.99
C VAL A 89 4.09 -0.39 12.56
N TYR A 90 5.18 0.00 11.88
CA TYR A 90 6.05 1.11 12.26
C TYR A 90 6.16 2.13 11.11
N PRO A 91 5.17 3.04 10.97
CA PRO A 91 5.09 3.96 9.84
C PRO A 91 6.00 5.21 9.99
N ASP A 92 6.48 5.51 11.20
CA ASP A 92 7.27 6.72 11.50
C ASP A 92 8.44 6.98 10.55
N PRO A 93 9.28 5.98 10.16
CA PRO A 93 10.39 6.24 9.25
C PRO A 93 9.92 6.76 7.89
N MET A 94 8.84 6.20 7.36
CA MET A 94 8.28 6.60 6.07
C MET A 94 7.69 8.01 6.13
N ILE A 95 6.95 8.32 7.21
CA ILE A 95 6.35 9.64 7.41
C ILE A 95 7.46 10.70 7.56
N ASN A 96 8.49 10.42 8.36
CA ASN A 96 9.61 11.34 8.53
C ASN A 96 10.39 11.59 7.24
N LEU A 97 10.52 10.58 6.37
CA LEU A 97 11.11 10.76 5.04
C LEU A 97 10.26 11.66 4.14
N ALA A 98 8.92 11.47 4.15
CA ALA A 98 8.00 12.30 3.38
C ALA A 98 8.05 13.77 3.83
N LEU A 99 8.04 14.03 5.15
CA LEU A 99 8.14 15.38 5.71
C LEU A 99 9.48 16.04 5.37
N LYS A 100 10.60 15.31 5.43
CA LYS A 100 11.91 15.83 5.02
C LYS A 100 11.96 16.17 3.53
N ALA A 101 11.33 15.37 2.68
CA ALA A 101 11.24 15.64 1.25
C ALA A 101 10.41 16.91 0.97
N GLU A 102 9.33 17.12 1.72
CA GLU A 102 8.51 18.33 1.64
C GLU A 102 9.30 19.58 2.03
N ILE A 103 10.13 19.52 3.09
CA ILE A 103 10.99 20.63 3.52
C ILE A 103 12.04 21.01 2.45
N LEU A 104 12.49 20.06 1.63
CA LEU A 104 13.41 20.33 0.52
C LEU A 104 12.72 21.02 -0.68
N SER A 105 11.40 20.85 -0.84
CA SER A 105 10.63 21.35 -1.98
C SER A 105 10.51 22.88 -2.09
N PRO A 106 10.22 23.65 -1.01
CA PRO A 106 10.22 25.11 -1.11
C PRO A 106 11.64 25.66 -1.34
N LEU A 107 12.68 24.98 -0.86
CA LEU A 107 14.07 25.40 -1.04
C LEU A 107 14.51 25.23 -2.51
N HIS A 108 14.09 24.15 -3.18
CA HIS A 108 14.30 23.97 -4.62
C HIS A 108 13.50 25.00 -5.45
N PHE A 109 12.24 25.28 -5.09
CA PHE A 109 11.42 26.31 -5.75
C PHE A 109 12.03 27.72 -5.63
N MET A 110 12.59 28.07 -4.46
CA MET A 110 13.29 29.34 -4.25
C MET A 110 14.61 29.43 -5.02
N LEU A 111 15.38 28.35 -5.10
CA LEU A 111 16.65 28.31 -5.84
C LEU A 111 16.44 28.30 -7.37
N SER A 112 15.34 27.72 -7.88
CA SER A 112 14.99 27.75 -9.30
C SER A 112 14.43 29.09 -9.77
N GLN A 113 13.93 29.94 -8.86
CA GLN A 113 13.42 31.29 -9.17
C GLN A 113 14.50 32.38 -9.10
N GLN A 114 15.74 32.01 -8.74
CA GLN A 114 16.91 32.91 -8.69
C GLN A 114 17.87 32.79 -9.89
N GLN A 115 17.51 32.01 -10.92
CA GLN A 115 18.19 31.95 -12.22
C GLN A 115 17.29 32.49 -13.32
#